data_AF-A0A1G0SZH2-F1
#
_entry.id   AF-A0A1G0SZH2-F1
#
_cell.length_a   1.000
_cell.length_b   1.000
_cell.length_c   1.000
_cell.angle_alpha   90.00
_cell.angle_beta   90.00
_cell.angle_gamma   90.00
#
_symmetry.space_group_name_H-M   'P 1'
#
loop_
_entity.id
_entity.type
_entity.pdbx_description
1 polymer ?
#
loop_
_entity_poly.entity_id
_entity_poly.type
_entity_poly.pdbx_seq_one_letter_code
_entity_poly.pdbx_strand_id
1 'polypeptide(L)'
;MVLRLIFFVSAVSFFLNSCGTVKSHSDQLKISINHSDISCWLNLMPGEPASFHITGNLKVKNLESYEIKELNLNEIILTQEDKPVYRFEPVLESLNENIPGKTLTVGEEKEFRFGVKTGLEVKPELDSEKTVTVHLAFSSGEKIFEHLISDIKIEKAY
;
A
#
# COMPACT_ATOMS: atom_id res chain seq x y z
N MET A 1 -13.83 71.17 -36.05
CA MET A 1 -13.21 70.08 -36.85
C MET A 1 -12.63 69.10 -35.83
N VAL A 2 -13.39 68.08 -35.40
CA VAL A 2 -13.44 66.73 -36.03
C VAL A 2 -12.00 66.16 -35.99
N LEU A 3 -11.62 65.14 -35.22
CA LEU A 3 -12.14 63.77 -35.25
C LEU A 3 -11.36 62.91 -34.22
N ARG A 4 -12.10 62.11 -33.43
CA ARG A 4 -11.84 60.72 -32.94
C ARG A 4 -10.39 60.28 -32.59
N LEU A 5 -10.21 59.73 -31.39
CA LEU A 5 -9.48 58.46 -31.21
C LEU A 5 -9.92 57.79 -29.88
N ILE A 6 -10.91 56.90 -29.94
CA ILE A 6 -10.80 55.44 -29.71
C ILE A 6 -10.80 55.04 -28.21
N PHE A 7 -11.97 54.53 -27.81
CA PHE A 7 -12.21 53.59 -26.72
C PHE A 7 -11.19 52.44 -26.74
N PHE A 8 -10.58 52.12 -25.60
CA PHE A 8 -10.16 50.75 -25.32
C PHE A 8 -10.53 50.40 -23.88
N VAL A 9 -11.77 49.93 -23.73
CA VAL A 9 -12.20 49.13 -22.58
C VAL A 9 -11.48 47.80 -22.71
N SER A 10 -10.51 47.54 -21.83
CA SER A 10 -10.11 46.17 -21.51
C SER A 10 -10.33 45.96 -20.02
N ALA A 11 -11.55 45.50 -19.72
CA ALA A 11 -11.80 44.67 -18.56
C ALA A 11 -10.91 43.42 -18.62
N VAL A 12 -10.89 42.67 -17.51
CA VAL A 12 -10.20 41.39 -17.31
C VAL A 12 -8.79 41.54 -16.75
N SER A 13 -8.73 41.57 -15.42
CA SER A 13 -8.02 40.53 -14.67
C SER A 13 -8.61 40.50 -13.26
N PHE A 14 -9.71 39.75 -13.14
CA PHE A 14 -10.06 39.10 -11.88
C PHE A 14 -8.82 38.31 -11.45
N PHE A 15 -8.05 38.85 -10.51
CA PHE A 15 -7.14 38.02 -9.73
C PHE A 15 -8.04 37.12 -8.89
N LEU A 16 -8.28 35.94 -9.45
CA LEU A 16 -8.93 34.83 -8.80
C LEU A 16 -8.21 34.61 -7.47
N ASN A 17 -8.94 34.81 -6.37
CA ASN A 17 -8.63 34.20 -5.09
C ASN A 17 -8.63 32.69 -5.31
N SER A 18 -7.48 32.13 -5.69
CA SER A 18 -7.24 30.70 -5.57
C SER A 18 -6.97 30.44 -4.09
N CYS A 19 -8.06 30.40 -3.33
CA CYS A 19 -8.07 29.75 -2.04
C CYS A 19 -7.87 28.27 -2.34
N GLY A 20 -6.61 27.84 -2.32
CA GLY A 20 -6.28 26.42 -2.37
C GLY A 20 -6.91 25.77 -1.16
N THR A 21 -7.99 25.02 -1.38
CA THR A 21 -8.50 24.07 -0.39
C THR A 21 -7.38 23.07 -0.13
N VAL A 22 -6.57 23.35 0.89
CA VAL A 22 -5.73 22.34 1.52
C VAL A 22 -6.70 21.29 2.03
N LYS A 23 -6.78 20.15 1.34
CA LYS A 23 -7.55 19.00 1.82
C LYS A 23 -7.05 18.71 3.23
N SER A 24 -7.95 18.97 4.18
CA SER A 24 -7.76 18.73 5.60
C SER A 24 -7.25 17.31 5.82
N HIS A 25 -6.29 17.20 6.71
CA HIS A 25 -5.57 16.03 7.22
C HIS A 25 -6.47 14.97 7.90
N SER A 26 -7.73 14.83 7.50
CA SER A 26 -8.79 14.24 8.33
C SER A 26 -9.28 12.85 7.97
N ASP A 27 -8.66 12.09 7.07
CA ASP A 27 -9.21 10.76 6.71
C ASP A 27 -8.13 9.69 6.41
N GLN A 28 -7.12 9.59 7.27
CA GLN A 28 -6.31 8.38 7.32
C GLN A 28 -7.14 7.22 7.90
N LEU A 29 -6.97 6.03 7.33
CA LEU A 29 -7.63 4.82 7.83
C LEU A 29 -7.03 4.46 9.19
N LYS A 30 -7.86 4.31 10.21
CA LYS A 30 -7.43 3.99 11.58
C LYS A 30 -7.52 2.50 11.84
N ILE A 31 -6.41 1.81 11.62
CA ILE A 31 -6.24 0.40 11.99
C ILE A 31 -4.93 0.22 12.76
N SER A 32 -4.82 -0.88 13.50
CA SER A 32 -3.57 -1.35 14.07
C SER A 32 -3.17 -2.66 13.39
N ILE A 33 -1.89 -2.81 13.10
CA ILE A 33 -1.31 -4.02 12.53
C ILE A 33 -0.35 -4.63 13.54
N ASN A 34 -0.50 -5.92 13.80
CA ASN A 34 0.50 -6.75 14.48
C ASN A 34 0.86 -7.91 13.54
N HIS A 35 2.15 -8.17 13.33
CA HIS A 35 2.64 -9.22 12.44
C HIS A 35 3.35 -10.29 13.27
N SER A 36 3.14 -11.57 12.95
CA SER A 36 3.81 -12.68 13.66
C SER A 36 4.84 -13.39 12.80
N ASP A 37 4.55 -13.57 11.51
CA ASP A 37 5.36 -14.41 10.62
C ASP A 37 5.38 -13.79 9.22
N ILE A 38 6.53 -13.28 8.79
CA ILE A 38 6.76 -12.84 7.41
C ILE A 38 7.96 -13.59 6.88
N SER A 39 7.78 -14.22 5.73
CA SER A 39 8.80 -15.03 5.09
C SER A 39 9.00 -14.55 3.66
N CYS A 40 10.26 -14.33 3.31
CA CYS A 40 10.71 -14.00 1.96
C CYS A 40 11.68 -15.09 1.53
N TRP A 41 11.53 -15.63 0.32
CA TRP A 41 12.48 -16.62 -0.18
C TRP A 41 12.66 -16.56 -1.70
N LEU A 42 13.84 -16.98 -2.13
CA LEU A 42 14.15 -17.30 -3.51
C LEU A 42 13.94 -18.79 -3.74
N ASN A 43 13.04 -19.12 -4.65
CA ASN A 43 12.93 -20.45 -5.22
C ASN A 43 13.99 -20.61 -6.32
N LEU A 44 14.98 -21.47 -6.07
CA LEU A 44 16.08 -21.81 -6.98
C LEU A 44 16.04 -23.30 -7.37
N MET A 45 14.92 -23.98 -7.12
CA MET A 45 14.73 -25.39 -7.46
C MET A 45 14.98 -25.65 -8.95
N PRO A 46 15.66 -26.75 -9.33
CA PRO A 46 15.84 -27.10 -10.72
C PRO A 46 14.50 -27.47 -11.39
N GLY A 47 14.35 -27.10 -12.66
CA GLY A 47 13.17 -27.43 -13.46
C GLY A 47 12.14 -26.30 -13.60
N GLU A 48 12.26 -25.24 -12.79
CA GLU A 48 11.45 -24.02 -12.92
C GLU A 48 12.35 -22.77 -13.01
N PRO A 49 11.88 -21.67 -13.62
CA PRO A 49 12.57 -20.40 -13.52
C PRO A 49 12.69 -19.94 -12.07
N ALA A 50 13.85 -19.36 -11.72
CA ALA A 50 14.04 -18.77 -10.41
C ALA A 50 12.96 -17.72 -10.14
N SER A 51 12.38 -17.75 -8.93
CA SER A 51 11.32 -16.84 -8.54
C SER A 51 11.46 -16.37 -7.10
N PHE A 52 11.09 -15.13 -6.82
CA PHE A 52 11.04 -14.57 -5.48
C PHE A 52 9.61 -14.64 -4.94
N HIS A 53 9.48 -15.03 -3.68
CA HIS A 53 8.21 -15.17 -3.00
C HIS A 53 8.23 -14.44 -1.68
N ILE A 54 7.06 -13.96 -1.28
CA ILE A 54 6.82 -13.36 0.02
C ILE A 54 5.41 -13.74 0.49
N THR A 55 5.31 -14.09 1.77
CA THR A 55 4.05 -14.32 2.47
C THR A 55 4.14 -13.75 3.87
N GLY A 56 3.00 -13.41 4.46
CA GLY A 56 2.97 -13.05 5.87
C GLY A 56 1.59 -13.05 6.49
N ASN A 57 1.57 -13.21 7.82
CA ASN A 57 0.37 -13.17 8.63
C ASN A 57 0.27 -11.85 9.40
N LEU A 58 -0.94 -11.27 9.39
CA LEU A 58 -1.24 -9.98 9.99
C LEU A 58 -2.49 -10.10 10.88
N LYS A 59 -2.42 -9.57 12.09
CA LYS A 59 -3.57 -9.25 12.92
C LYS A 59 -3.92 -7.79 12.71
N VAL A 60 -5.11 -7.55 12.16
CA VAL A 60 -5.60 -6.21 11.85
C VAL A 60 -6.75 -5.88 12.79
N LYS A 61 -6.59 -4.80 13.56
CA LYS A 61 -7.61 -4.30 14.47
C LYS A 61 -8.21 -3.01 13.95
N ASN A 62 -9.55 -2.94 13.89
CA ASN A 62 -10.26 -1.72 13.52
C ASN A 62 -10.29 -0.72 14.68
N LEU A 63 -9.73 0.47 14.47
CA LEU A 63 -9.72 1.58 15.43
C LEU A 63 -10.61 2.75 14.98
N GLU A 64 -11.30 2.62 13.87
CA GLU A 64 -12.35 3.55 13.46
C GLU A 64 -13.55 3.48 14.41
N SER A 65 -14.32 4.56 14.47
CA SER A 65 -15.60 4.58 15.18
C SER A 65 -16.75 3.94 14.39
N TYR A 66 -16.44 3.33 13.24
CA TYR A 66 -17.40 2.71 12.33
C TYR A 66 -16.86 1.39 11.76
N GLU A 67 -17.77 0.57 11.21
CA GLU A 67 -17.42 -0.70 10.57
C GLU A 67 -16.70 -0.48 9.24
N ILE A 68 -15.53 -1.11 9.09
CA ILE A 68 -14.82 -1.18 7.82
C ILE A 68 -15.48 -2.28 6.99
N LYS A 69 -16.26 -1.90 5.97
CA LYS A 69 -16.97 -2.87 5.12
C LYS A 69 -16.02 -3.69 4.24
N GLU A 70 -14.96 -3.03 3.76
CA GLU A 70 -13.98 -3.63 2.87
C GLU A 70 -12.60 -3.06 3.20
N LEU A 71 -11.72 -3.93 3.67
CA LEU A 71 -10.31 -3.65 3.86
C LEU A 71 -9.52 -4.25 2.69
N ASN A 72 -8.80 -3.42 1.96
CA ASN A 72 -7.92 -3.86 0.89
C ASN A 72 -6.46 -3.62 1.27
N LEU A 73 -5.59 -4.54 0.85
CA LEU A 73 -4.15 -4.34 0.83
C LEU A 73 -3.78 -4.13 -0.64
N ASN A 74 -3.64 -2.87 -1.04
CA ASN A 74 -3.56 -2.51 -2.46
C ASN A 74 -2.16 -2.74 -3.03
N GLU A 75 -1.14 -2.55 -2.21
CA GLU A 75 0.23 -2.56 -2.66
C GLU A 75 1.18 -3.03 -1.56
N ILE A 76 2.19 -3.78 -1.98
CA ILE A 76 3.40 -4.03 -1.21
C ILE A 76 4.58 -3.47 -2.00
N ILE A 77 5.42 -2.70 -1.31
CA ILE A 77 6.72 -2.26 -1.81
C ILE A 77 7.79 -2.92 -0.95
N LEU A 78 8.73 -3.62 -1.60
CA LEU A 78 9.90 -4.17 -0.93
C LEU A 78 11.09 -3.27 -1.20
N THR A 79 11.78 -2.86 -0.15
CA THR A 79 12.96 -2.01 -0.23
C THR A 79 14.18 -2.71 0.37
N GLN A 80 15.35 -2.44 -0.22
CA GLN A 80 16.66 -2.77 0.36
C GLN A 80 17.49 -1.50 0.36
N GLU A 81 18.07 -1.14 1.52
CA GLU A 81 18.86 0.10 1.66
C GLU A 81 18.11 1.33 1.13
N ASP A 82 16.83 1.46 1.51
CA ASP A 82 15.90 2.53 1.10
C ASP A 82 15.60 2.61 -0.41
N LYS A 83 16.01 1.61 -1.20
CA LYS A 83 15.72 1.53 -2.64
C LYS A 83 14.63 0.49 -2.92
N PRO A 84 13.58 0.82 -3.69
CA PRO A 84 12.55 -0.14 -4.05
C PRO A 84 13.11 -1.20 -5.00
N VAL A 85 12.97 -2.47 -4.62
CA VAL A 85 13.30 -3.63 -5.45
C VAL A 85 12.02 -4.16 -6.11
N TYR A 86 10.97 -4.34 -5.31
CA TYR A 86 9.66 -4.79 -5.81
C TYR A 86 8.54 -3.81 -5.45
N ARG A 87 7.53 -3.79 -6.32
CA ARG A 87 6.24 -3.14 -6.13
C ARG A 87 5.19 -4.00 -6.80
N PHE A 88 4.22 -4.49 -6.05
CA PHE A 88 3.20 -5.41 -6.57
C PHE A 88 1.90 -5.33 -5.76
N GLU A 89 0.81 -5.74 -6.38
CA GLU A 89 -0.49 -5.95 -5.72
C GLU A 89 -0.51 -7.36 -5.10
N PRO A 90 -0.66 -7.49 -3.78
CA PRO A 90 -0.70 -8.80 -3.13
C PRO A 90 -2.10 -9.39 -3.15
N VAL A 91 -2.18 -10.69 -2.88
CA VAL A 91 -3.41 -11.33 -2.43
C VAL A 91 -3.53 -11.11 -0.92
N LEU A 92 -4.73 -10.84 -0.42
CA LEU A 92 -5.06 -10.77 1.01
C LEU A 92 -6.24 -11.70 1.29
N GLU A 93 -6.04 -12.66 2.19
CA GLU A 93 -7.01 -13.70 2.57
C GLU A 93 -7.34 -13.58 4.06
N SER A 94 -8.62 -13.70 4.43
CA SER A 94 -9.01 -13.86 5.84
C SER A 94 -8.72 -15.29 6.27
N LEU A 95 -8.03 -15.49 7.40
CA LEU A 95 -7.77 -16.82 7.96
C LEU A 95 -8.93 -17.37 8.79
N ASN A 96 -9.90 -16.53 9.14
CA ASN A 96 -11.05 -16.94 9.94
C ASN A 96 -12.24 -17.27 9.03
N GLU A 97 -12.51 -18.56 8.85
CA GLU A 97 -13.53 -19.09 7.91
C GLU A 97 -14.97 -18.70 8.28
N ASN A 98 -15.22 -18.33 9.54
CA ASN A 98 -16.57 -18.10 10.07
C ASN A 98 -17.18 -16.75 9.68
N ILE A 99 -16.40 -15.81 9.11
CA ILE A 99 -16.91 -14.53 8.62
C ILE A 99 -16.37 -14.31 7.20
N PRO A 100 -17.15 -14.63 6.16
CA PRO A 100 -16.72 -14.38 4.79
C PRO A 100 -16.56 -12.87 4.56
N GLY A 101 -15.38 -12.48 4.07
CA GLY A 101 -15.10 -11.11 3.64
C GLY A 101 -14.03 -10.38 4.44
N LYS A 102 -13.59 -9.24 3.91
CA LYS A 102 -12.56 -8.35 4.49
C LYS A 102 -13.18 -7.23 5.33
N THR A 103 -14.25 -7.55 6.04
CA THR A 103 -15.00 -6.62 6.89
C THR A 103 -14.43 -6.64 8.31
N LEU A 104 -14.37 -5.49 8.99
CA LEU A 104 -13.97 -5.39 10.40
C LEU A 104 -14.97 -4.51 11.16
N THR A 105 -15.65 -5.10 12.14
CA THR A 105 -16.50 -4.36 13.08
C THR A 105 -15.65 -3.51 14.03
N VAL A 106 -16.27 -2.54 14.72
CA VAL A 106 -15.54 -1.59 15.57
C VAL A 106 -14.83 -2.33 16.71
N GLY A 107 -13.51 -2.14 16.81
CA GLY A 107 -12.67 -2.78 17.84
C GLY A 107 -12.33 -4.25 17.59
N GLU A 108 -12.88 -4.86 16.53
CA GLU A 108 -12.59 -6.23 16.14
C GLU A 108 -11.15 -6.36 15.64
N GLU A 109 -10.53 -7.50 15.94
CA GLU A 109 -9.25 -7.92 15.41
C GLU A 109 -9.45 -9.20 14.59
N LYS A 110 -8.94 -9.22 13.35
CA LYS A 110 -8.95 -10.41 12.49
C LYS A 110 -7.56 -10.75 12.00
N GLU A 111 -7.34 -12.03 11.77
CA GLU A 111 -6.14 -12.57 11.17
C GLU A 111 -6.30 -12.66 9.65
N PHE A 112 -5.30 -12.12 8.95
CA PHE A 112 -5.18 -12.17 7.50
C PHE A 112 -3.84 -12.76 7.11
N ARG A 113 -3.81 -13.39 5.94
CA ARG A 113 -2.58 -13.77 5.25
C ARG A 113 -2.46 -12.97 3.97
N PHE A 114 -1.28 -12.44 3.72
CA PHE A 114 -0.94 -11.82 2.44
C PHE A 114 0.17 -12.58 1.73
N GLY A 115 0.27 -12.37 0.43
CA GLY A 115 1.41 -12.85 -0.33
C GLY A 115 1.29 -12.55 -1.81
N VAL A 116 2.28 -13.00 -2.57
CA VAL A 116 2.23 -12.97 -4.03
C VAL A 116 1.36 -14.13 -4.54
N LYS A 117 0.51 -13.88 -5.54
CA LYS A 117 -0.33 -14.94 -6.12
C LYS A 117 0.51 -16.02 -6.81
N THR A 118 1.54 -15.58 -7.50
CA THR A 118 2.55 -16.38 -8.19
C THR A 118 3.91 -15.76 -7.90
N GLY A 119 4.97 -16.57 -7.90
CA GLY A 119 6.33 -16.07 -7.68
C GLY A 119 6.66 -14.89 -8.60
N LEU A 120 7.33 -13.89 -8.04
CA LEU A 120 7.83 -12.74 -8.78
C LEU A 120 9.10 -13.13 -9.54
N GLU A 121 9.31 -12.54 -10.70
CA GLU A 121 10.58 -12.66 -11.43
C GLU A 121 11.73 -12.14 -10.56
N VAL A 122 12.85 -12.86 -10.50
CA VAL A 122 14.03 -12.43 -9.75
C VAL A 122 14.68 -11.25 -10.45
N LYS A 123 14.73 -10.12 -9.76
CA LYS A 123 15.30 -8.88 -10.27
C LYS A 123 16.80 -8.81 -9.99
N PRO A 124 17.63 -8.30 -10.92
CA PRO A 124 19.07 -8.11 -10.69
C PRO A 124 19.39 -7.20 -9.50
N GLU A 125 18.48 -6.29 -9.15
CA GLU A 125 18.62 -5.37 -8.02
C GLU A 125 18.40 -6.04 -6.66
N LEU A 126 17.81 -7.24 -6.63
CA LEU A 126 17.60 -8.00 -5.40
C LEU A 126 18.91 -8.63 -4.94
N ASP A 127 19.39 -8.25 -3.77
CA ASP A 127 20.51 -8.90 -3.10
C ASP A 127 20.00 -9.85 -2.02
N SER A 128 20.15 -11.15 -2.24
CA SER A 128 19.69 -12.19 -1.31
C SER A 128 20.43 -12.22 0.02
N GLU A 129 21.62 -11.59 0.10
CA GLU A 129 22.39 -11.54 1.34
C GLU A 129 21.96 -10.38 2.25
N LYS A 130 21.11 -9.47 1.74
CA LYS A 130 20.57 -8.34 2.50
C LYS A 130 19.15 -8.61 2.98
N THR A 131 18.76 -7.92 4.05
CA THR A 131 17.36 -7.89 4.50
C THR A 131 16.50 -7.03 3.58
N VAL A 132 15.18 -7.23 3.65
CA VAL A 132 14.18 -6.39 2.99
C VAL A 132 13.30 -5.72 4.03
N THR A 133 12.88 -4.50 3.71
CA THR A 133 11.79 -3.82 4.40
C THR A 133 10.53 -3.92 3.56
N VAL A 134 9.43 -4.33 4.19
CA VAL A 134 8.11 -4.51 3.59
C VAL A 134 7.25 -3.30 3.94
N HIS A 135 6.81 -2.58 2.92
CA HIS A 135 5.86 -1.48 3.02
C HIS A 135 4.49 -1.99 2.60
N LEU A 136 3.52 -1.97 3.51
CA LEU A 136 2.15 -2.41 3.27
C LEU A 136 1.24 -1.17 3.16
N ALA A 137 0.48 -1.06 2.07
CA ALA A 137 -0.48 0.02 1.87
C ALA A 137 -1.93 -0.51 1.87
N PHE A 138 -2.63 -0.26 2.97
CA PHE A 138 -4.04 -0.62 3.14
C PHE A 138 -4.98 0.51 2.73
N SER A 139 -6.18 0.18 2.27
CA SER A 139 -7.26 1.14 2.12
C SER A 139 -8.64 0.62 2.51
N SER A 140 -9.53 1.56 2.78
CA SER A 140 -10.97 1.36 2.79
C SER A 140 -11.65 2.63 2.25
N GLY A 141 -12.29 2.51 1.08
CA GLY A 141 -12.71 3.68 0.31
C GLY A 141 -11.52 4.56 -0.08
N GLU A 142 -11.60 5.86 0.20
CA GLU A 142 -10.52 6.82 -0.07
C GLU A 142 -9.45 6.90 1.04
N LYS A 143 -9.68 6.22 2.17
CA LYS A 143 -8.76 6.26 3.31
C LYS A 143 -7.63 5.27 3.15
N ILE A 144 -6.42 5.69 3.51
CA ILE A 144 -5.20 4.90 3.38
C ILE A 144 -4.53 4.75 4.75
N PHE A 145 -3.93 3.58 5.00
CA PHE A 145 -3.04 3.31 6.12
C PHE A 145 -1.77 2.61 5.62
N GLU A 146 -0.60 3.07 6.05
CA GLU A 146 0.69 2.50 5.68
C GLU A 146 1.37 1.85 6.90
N HIS A 147 2.00 0.70 6.69
CA HIS A 147 2.74 -0.01 7.72
C HIS A 147 4.09 -0.50 7.19
N LEU A 148 5.14 -0.35 8.00
CA LEU A 148 6.50 -0.74 7.68
C LEU A 148 6.93 -1.90 8.55
N ILE A 149 7.52 -2.92 7.94
CA ILE A 149 8.09 -4.07 8.62
C ILE A 149 9.51 -4.27 8.12
N SER A 150 10.49 -4.08 8.99
CA SER A 150 11.91 -4.04 8.62
C SER A 150 12.62 -5.35 8.92
N ASP A 151 13.84 -5.47 8.41
CA ASP A 151 14.80 -6.53 8.76
C ASP A 151 14.34 -7.97 8.44
N ILE A 152 13.53 -8.14 7.38
CA ILE A 152 13.10 -9.46 6.93
C ILE A 152 14.22 -10.12 6.13
N LYS A 153 14.68 -11.30 6.55
CA LYS A 153 15.72 -12.06 5.84
C LYS A 153 15.14 -12.74 4.59
N ILE A 154 15.95 -12.83 3.54
CA ILE A 154 15.63 -13.62 2.35
C ILE A 154 16.24 -15.01 2.50
N GLU A 155 15.40 -16.03 2.48
CA GLU A 155 15.83 -17.43 2.47
C GLU A 155 16.07 -17.92 1.04
N LYS A 156 16.82 -19.01 0.88
CA LYS A 156 17.04 -19.68 -0.40
C LYS A 156 16.52 -21.10 -0.31
N ALA A 157 15.62 -21.46 -1.22
CA ALA A 157 15.13 -22.82 -1.41
C ALA A 157 15.79 -23.42 -2.65
N TYR A 158 16.33 -24.64 -2.52
CA TYR A 158 17.14 -25.34 -3.54
C TYR A 158 16.60 -26.71 -3.88
#